data_AF-A0A4S0RF12-F1
#
_entry.id   AF-A0A4S0RF12-F1
#
_cell.length_a   1.000
_cell.length_b   1.000
_cell.length_c   1.000
_cell.angle_alpha   90.00
_cell.angle_beta   90.00
_cell.angle_gamma   90.00
#
_symmetry.space_group_name_H-M   'P 1'
#
loop_
_entity.id
_entity.type
_entity.pdbx_description
1 polymer ?
#
loop_
_entity_poly.entity_id
_entity_poly.type
_entity_poly.pdbx_seq_one_letter_code
_entity_poly.pdbx_strand_id
1 'polypeptide(L)'
;RKWPHAYFRAHLHLDYMIPDRAKPVFERIFADYRRVRNKTLLKIIDIGCSYGVNAALLRTDLNLDDLYAAYLEPSGSLSGRQETEHRAFFRDRGLRDDIQFVGVDPSFRAVRYARTLGLLEAGITGNLETR
;
A
#
# COMPACT_ATOMS: atom_id res chain seq x y z
N ARG A 1 10.43 -4.85 10.70
CA ARG A 1 11.59 -3.93 10.46
C ARG A 1 11.04 -2.53 10.14
N LYS A 2 11.81 -1.43 10.22
CA LYS A 2 11.27 -0.07 9.87
C LYS A 2 11.03 0.07 8.36
N TRP A 3 11.96 -0.43 7.56
CA TRP A 3 11.96 -0.24 6.11
C TRP A 3 11.43 -1.48 5.38
N PRO A 4 10.72 -1.31 4.26
CA PRO A 4 10.06 -2.40 3.56
C PRO A 4 11.03 -3.21 2.66
N HIS A 5 12.30 -2.82 2.52
CA HIS A 5 13.20 -3.46 1.56
C HIS A 5 13.37 -4.97 1.78
N ALA A 6 13.47 -5.40 3.04
CA ALA A 6 13.55 -6.83 3.35
C ALA A 6 12.23 -7.56 3.07
N TYR A 7 11.10 -6.87 3.26
CA TYR A 7 9.78 -7.37 2.92
C TYR A 7 9.66 -7.56 1.40
N PHE A 8 9.96 -6.52 0.60
CA PHE A 8 9.92 -6.60 -0.86
C PHE A 8 10.88 -7.66 -1.40
N ARG A 9 12.11 -7.75 -0.87
CA ARG A 9 13.07 -8.78 -1.29
C ARG A 9 12.57 -10.20 -1.03
N ALA A 10 11.98 -10.44 0.14
CA ALA A 10 11.42 -11.75 0.47
C ALA A 10 10.22 -12.09 -0.42
N HIS A 11 9.34 -11.14 -0.70
CA HIS A 11 8.17 -11.36 -1.53
C HIS A 11 8.51 -11.55 -3.02
N LEU A 12 9.50 -10.82 -3.55
CA LEU A 12 9.99 -11.03 -4.90
C LEU A 12 10.57 -12.45 -5.08
N HIS A 13 11.30 -12.95 -4.09
CA HIS A 13 11.83 -14.33 -4.11
C HIS A 13 10.75 -15.42 -4.09
N LEU A 14 9.52 -15.07 -3.69
CA LEU A 14 8.38 -15.99 -3.63
C LEU A 14 7.42 -15.77 -4.81
N ASP A 15 7.82 -15.02 -5.83
CA ASP A 15 6.98 -14.62 -6.96
C ASP A 15 5.62 -14.07 -6.51
N TYR A 16 5.64 -13.29 -5.42
CA TYR A 16 4.43 -12.77 -4.84
C TYR A 16 3.76 -11.80 -5.82
N MET A 17 2.59 -12.20 -6.30
CA MET A 17 1.88 -11.50 -7.39
C MET A 17 0.44 -11.11 -7.05
N ILE A 18 -0.06 -11.56 -5.89
CA ILE A 18 -1.49 -11.45 -5.53
C ILE A 18 -2.00 -10.00 -5.54
N PRO A 19 -1.33 -9.01 -4.91
CA PRO A 19 -1.82 -7.62 -4.92
C PRO A 19 -1.99 -7.05 -6.32
N ASP A 20 -1.06 -7.36 -7.21
CA ASP A 20 -1.06 -6.85 -8.58
C ASP A 20 -2.20 -7.48 -9.40
N ARG A 21 -2.34 -8.79 -9.31
CA ARG A 21 -3.41 -9.54 -9.99
C ARG A 21 -4.80 -9.19 -9.45
N ALA A 22 -4.89 -8.84 -8.17
CA ALA A 22 -6.15 -8.46 -7.52
C ALA A 22 -6.56 -7.01 -7.82
N LYS A 23 -5.62 -6.11 -8.16
CA LYS A 23 -5.89 -4.69 -8.45
C LYS A 23 -7.10 -4.47 -9.39
N PRO A 24 -7.17 -5.08 -10.60
CA PRO A 24 -8.31 -4.87 -11.49
C PRO A 24 -9.63 -5.40 -10.93
N VAL A 25 -9.59 -6.45 -10.11
CA VAL A 25 -10.78 -6.99 -9.45
C VAL A 25 -11.31 -5.99 -8.42
N PHE A 26 -10.43 -5.41 -7.59
CA PHE A 26 -10.81 -4.38 -6.62
C PHE A 26 -11.35 -3.13 -7.30
N GLU A 27 -10.73 -2.64 -8.39
CA GLU A 27 -11.23 -1.47 -9.13
C GLU A 27 -12.64 -1.70 -9.67
N ARG A 28 -12.94 -2.90 -10.18
CA ARG A 28 -14.31 -3.26 -10.60
C ARG A 28 -15.28 -3.25 -9.42
N ILE A 29 -14.90 -3.86 -8.30
CA ILE A 29 -15.73 -3.84 -7.07
C ILE A 29 -15.98 -2.41 -6.61
N PHE A 30 -14.98 -1.53 -6.66
CA PHE A 30 -15.11 -0.13 -6.29
C PHE A 30 -16.09 0.60 -7.22
N ALA A 31 -15.98 0.42 -8.53
CA ALA A 31 -16.90 1.02 -9.50
C ALA A 31 -18.35 0.57 -9.26
N ASP A 32 -18.56 -0.75 -9.09
CA ASP A 32 -19.90 -1.29 -8.82
C ASP A 32 -20.46 -0.81 -7.48
N TYR A 33 -19.64 -0.80 -6.43
CA TYR A 33 -20.07 -0.34 -5.11
C TYR A 33 -20.42 1.15 -5.10
N ARG A 34 -19.64 2.00 -5.80
CA ARG A 34 -19.96 3.42 -5.99
C ARG A 34 -21.32 3.61 -6.64
N ARG A 35 -21.57 2.89 -7.73
CA ARG A 35 -22.84 2.94 -8.47
C ARG A 35 -24.02 2.48 -7.61
N VAL A 36 -23.89 1.34 -6.94
CA VAL A 36 -24.99 0.75 -6.14
C VAL A 36 -25.29 1.58 -4.90
N ARG A 37 -24.28 2.16 -4.25
CA ARG A 37 -24.43 2.89 -2.99
C ARG A 37 -24.51 4.40 -3.16
N ASN A 38 -24.46 4.90 -4.41
CA ASN A 38 -24.36 6.31 -4.75
C ASN A 38 -23.28 7.03 -3.93
N LYS A 39 -22.06 6.48 -3.95
CA LYS A 39 -20.90 7.01 -3.21
C LYS A 39 -19.83 7.50 -4.17
N THR A 40 -19.24 8.65 -3.86
CA THR A 40 -18.08 9.19 -4.57
C THR A 40 -16.78 8.78 -3.86
N LEU A 41 -16.73 8.97 -2.53
CA LEU A 41 -15.61 8.58 -1.67
C LEU A 41 -15.80 7.17 -1.08
N LEU A 42 -14.81 6.31 -1.26
CA LEU A 42 -14.75 4.98 -0.64
C LEU A 42 -13.82 4.97 0.56
N LYS A 43 -14.22 4.25 1.62
CA LYS A 43 -13.38 3.99 2.79
C LYS A 43 -13.18 2.48 2.92
N ILE A 44 -11.93 2.05 2.81
CA ILE A 44 -11.52 0.64 2.75
C ILE A 44 -10.74 0.31 4.02
N ILE A 45 -11.02 -0.85 4.61
CA ILE A 45 -10.22 -1.44 5.68
C ILE A 45 -9.36 -2.54 5.06
N ASP A 46 -8.05 -2.37 5.09
CA ASP A 46 -7.06 -3.34 4.59
C ASP A 46 -6.51 -4.15 5.76
N ILE A 47 -6.93 -5.41 5.86
CA ILE A 47 -6.56 -6.33 6.94
C ILE A 47 -5.31 -7.09 6.52
N GLY A 48 -4.27 -7.06 7.35
CA GLY A 48 -2.92 -7.51 6.95
C GLY A 48 -2.25 -6.51 6.01
N CYS A 49 -2.42 -5.21 6.27
CA CYS A 49 -2.00 -4.16 5.32
C CYS A 49 -0.48 -4.10 5.12
N SER A 50 0.31 -4.65 6.05
CA SER A 50 1.76 -4.59 6.03
C SER A 50 2.25 -3.15 5.80
N TYR A 51 3.16 -2.93 4.84
CA TYR A 51 3.70 -1.63 4.44
C TYR A 51 2.76 -0.83 3.51
N GLY A 52 1.50 -1.24 3.36
CA GLY A 52 0.48 -0.56 2.57
C GLY A 52 0.59 -0.83 1.06
N VAL A 53 0.98 -2.04 0.65
CA VAL A 53 1.15 -2.39 -0.77
C VAL A 53 -0.16 -2.24 -1.55
N ASN A 54 -1.27 -2.79 -1.05
CA ASN A 54 -2.57 -2.65 -1.68
C ASN A 54 -2.96 -1.16 -1.83
N ALA A 55 -2.76 -0.37 -0.78
CA ALA A 55 -3.03 1.07 -0.83
C ALA A 55 -2.13 1.81 -1.83
N ALA A 56 -0.85 1.45 -1.95
CA ALA A 56 0.04 2.01 -2.95
C ALA A 56 -0.45 1.70 -4.38
N LEU A 57 -0.76 0.43 -4.65
CA LEU A 57 -1.22 0.00 -5.98
C LEU A 57 -2.59 0.58 -6.33
N LEU A 58 -3.55 0.59 -5.41
CA LEU A 58 -4.93 1.05 -5.68
C LEU A 58 -5.07 2.56 -5.68
N ARG A 59 -4.10 3.31 -5.15
CA ARG A 59 -4.13 4.77 -5.13
C ARG A 59 -3.18 5.45 -6.10
N THR A 60 -2.41 4.68 -6.87
CA THR A 60 -1.50 5.19 -7.89
C THR A 60 -1.58 4.33 -9.15
N ASP A 61 -0.96 4.79 -10.23
CA ASP A 61 -0.83 4.00 -11.45
C ASP A 61 0.28 2.93 -11.39
N LEU A 62 0.94 2.77 -10.23
CA LEU A 62 1.97 1.75 -10.04
C LEU A 62 1.40 0.33 -10.10
N ASN A 63 2.21 -0.57 -10.63
CA ASN A 63 2.10 -2.01 -10.46
C ASN A 63 3.13 -2.53 -9.43
N LEU A 64 3.08 -3.82 -9.12
CA LEU A 64 3.98 -4.41 -8.12
C LEU A 64 5.44 -4.48 -8.58
N ASP A 65 5.70 -4.65 -9.87
CA ASP A 65 7.06 -4.62 -10.44
C ASP A 65 7.69 -3.23 -10.31
N ASP A 66 6.92 -2.16 -10.51
CA ASP A 66 7.38 -0.79 -10.28
C ASP A 66 7.80 -0.58 -8.82
N LEU A 67 7.05 -1.17 -7.87
CA LEU A 67 7.43 -1.12 -6.45
C LEU A 67 8.70 -1.93 -6.17
N TYR A 68 8.85 -3.11 -6.78
CA TYR A 68 10.09 -3.89 -6.66
C TYR A 68 11.28 -3.11 -7.22
N ALA A 69 11.17 -2.55 -8.42
CA ALA A 69 12.21 -1.73 -9.03
C ALA A 69 12.57 -0.54 -8.14
N ALA A 70 11.56 0.21 -7.69
CA ALA A 70 11.76 1.39 -6.85
C ALA A 70 12.50 1.07 -5.53
N TYR A 71 12.17 -0.03 -4.85
CA TYR A 71 12.76 -0.37 -3.54
C TYR A 71 14.04 -1.21 -3.59
N LEU A 72 14.24 -2.02 -4.64
CA LEU A 72 15.27 -3.06 -4.65
C LEU A 72 16.40 -2.79 -5.63
N GLU A 73 16.17 -2.05 -6.72
CA GLU A 73 17.25 -1.68 -7.63
C GLU A 73 18.18 -0.67 -6.97
N PRO A 74 19.51 -0.74 -7.20
CA PRO A 74 20.45 0.22 -6.61
C PRO A 74 20.10 1.68 -6.91
N SER A 75 19.63 1.97 -8.12
CA SER A 75 19.18 3.29 -8.59
C SER A 75 17.68 3.53 -8.41
N GLY A 76 16.95 2.62 -7.75
CA GLY A 76 15.53 2.76 -7.51
C GLY A 76 15.22 3.99 -6.65
N SER A 77 14.13 4.70 -6.95
CA SER A 77 13.79 5.95 -6.26
C SER A 77 13.48 5.79 -4.75
N LEU A 78 13.31 4.54 -4.28
CA LEU A 78 13.05 4.17 -2.89
C LEU A 78 14.13 3.23 -2.33
N SER A 79 15.29 3.13 -3.00
CA SER A 79 16.45 2.32 -2.56
C SER A 79 17.14 2.94 -1.35
N GLY A 80 17.01 4.27 -1.21
CA GLY A 80 17.36 5.02 -0.02
C GLY A 80 16.52 4.58 1.19
N ARG A 81 17.01 4.87 2.39
CA ARG A 81 16.24 4.64 3.63
C ARG A 81 15.91 5.98 4.27
N GLN A 82 15.28 6.84 3.48
CA GLN A 82 14.88 8.17 3.90
C GLN A 82 13.37 8.36 3.75
N GLU A 83 12.74 8.69 4.88
CA GLU A 83 11.29 8.72 4.99
C GLU A 83 10.68 9.88 4.19
N THR A 84 11.43 10.98 4.07
CA THR A 84 11.09 12.17 3.28
C THR A 84 11.07 11.89 1.78
N GLU A 85 12.09 11.20 1.26
CA GLU A 85 12.18 10.80 -0.15
C GLU A 85 11.03 9.87 -0.53
N HIS A 86 10.74 8.89 0.34
CA HIS A 86 9.66 7.95 0.10
C HIS A 86 8.30 8.64 0.11
N ARG A 87 8.09 9.58 1.04
CA ARG A 87 6.84 10.35 1.09
C ARG A 87 6.69 11.20 -0.18
N ALA A 88 7.76 11.86 -0.61
CA ALA A 88 7.76 12.64 -1.85
C ALA A 88 7.42 11.76 -3.06
N PHE A 89 8.03 10.58 -3.18
CA PHE A 89 7.77 9.64 -4.27
C PHE A 89 6.28 9.30 -4.46
N PHE A 90 5.57 8.99 -3.37
CA PHE A 90 4.14 8.67 -3.46
C PHE A 90 3.28 9.92 -3.64
N ARG A 91 3.61 11.03 -2.97
CA ARG A 91 2.90 12.31 -3.15
C ARG A 91 2.98 12.79 -4.60
N ASP A 92 4.17 12.76 -5.20
CA ASP A 92 4.42 13.30 -6.54
C ASP A 92 3.75 12.46 -7.64
N ARG A 93 3.32 11.24 -7.32
CA ARG A 93 2.48 10.38 -8.17
C ARG A 93 0.99 10.71 -8.12
N GLY A 94 0.58 11.66 -7.29
CA GLY A 94 -0.82 12.08 -7.19
C GLY A 94 -1.70 10.95 -6.65
N LEU A 95 -1.51 10.57 -5.38
CA LEU A 95 -2.38 9.61 -4.72
C LEU A 95 -3.86 10.00 -4.91
N ARG A 96 -4.64 9.13 -5.54
CA ARG A 96 -6.08 9.38 -5.72
C ARG A 96 -6.74 9.59 -4.36
N ASP A 97 -7.68 10.53 -4.31
CA ASP A 97 -8.35 11.01 -3.11
C ASP A 97 -9.79 10.53 -2.98
N ASP A 98 -10.33 9.89 -4.02
CA ASP A 98 -11.65 9.26 -4.06
C ASP A 98 -11.70 7.90 -3.33
N ILE A 99 -10.57 7.43 -2.78
CA ILE A 99 -10.46 6.23 -1.94
C ILE A 99 -9.52 6.48 -0.76
N GLN A 100 -9.99 6.14 0.44
CA GLN A 100 -9.23 6.19 1.68
C GLN A 100 -9.02 4.79 2.25
N PHE A 101 -7.80 4.51 2.71
CA PHE A 101 -7.44 3.25 3.34
C PHE A 101 -7.20 3.41 4.84
N VAL A 102 -7.77 2.50 5.62
CA VAL A 102 -7.43 2.25 7.03
C VAL A 102 -6.74 0.90 7.10
N GLY A 103 -5.48 0.86 7.53
CA GLY A 103 -4.72 -0.38 7.63
C GLY A 103 -4.84 -1.04 9.00
N VAL A 104 -4.93 -2.37 9.03
CA VAL A 104 -4.86 -3.18 10.26
C VAL A 104 -3.75 -4.20 10.09
N ASP A 105 -2.76 -4.18 10.99
CA ASP A 105 -1.64 -5.12 10.95
C ASP A 105 -0.97 -5.23 12.33
N PRO A 106 -0.47 -6.42 12.75
CA PRO A 106 0.29 -6.55 14.00
C PRO A 106 1.61 -5.76 13.98
N SER A 107 2.17 -5.46 12.81
CA SER A 107 3.43 -4.75 12.65
C SER A 107 3.26 -3.23 12.78
N PHE A 108 3.41 -2.70 14.00
CA PHE A 108 3.41 -1.26 14.27
C PHE A 108 4.29 -0.47 13.29
N ARG A 109 5.50 -1.00 13.02
CA ARG A 109 6.48 -0.31 12.17
C ARG A 109 6.02 -0.22 10.71
N ALA A 110 5.33 -1.24 10.20
CA ALA A 110 4.83 -1.25 8.83
C ALA A 110 3.63 -0.30 8.69
N VAL A 111 2.68 -0.36 9.64
CA VAL A 111 1.54 0.56 9.71
C VAL A 111 1.99 2.02 9.81
N ARG A 112 2.91 2.33 10.75
CA ARG A 112 3.45 3.69 10.92
C ARG A 112 4.12 4.18 9.63
N TYR A 113 4.91 3.32 8.99
CA TYR A 113 5.56 3.66 7.73
C TYR A 113 4.53 4.01 6.65
N ALA A 114 3.54 3.14 6.40
CA ALA A 114 2.52 3.35 5.38
C ALA A 114 1.68 4.62 5.63
N ARG A 115 1.33 4.89 6.89
CA ARG A 115 0.65 6.14 7.30
C ARG A 115 1.52 7.37 7.05
N THR A 116 2.80 7.31 7.44
CA THR A 116 3.73 8.40 7.14
C THR A 116 3.76 8.68 5.64
N LEU A 117 3.78 7.67 4.77
CA LEU A 117 3.84 7.93 3.33
C LEU A 117 2.54 8.54 2.74
N GLY A 118 1.49 8.66 3.55
CA GLY A 118 0.16 9.09 3.08
C GLY A 118 -0.63 8.00 2.38
N LEU A 119 -0.13 6.76 2.35
CA LEU A 119 -0.81 5.61 1.75
C LEU A 119 -2.04 5.22 2.56
N LEU A 120 -1.91 5.25 3.89
CA LEU A 120 -2.99 5.00 4.84
C LEU A 120 -3.41 6.30 5.53
N GLU A 121 -4.72 6.53 5.61
CA GLU A 121 -5.32 7.64 6.37
C GLU A 121 -5.18 7.37 7.88
N ALA A 122 -5.54 6.16 8.29
CA ALA A 122 -5.42 5.68 9.65
C ALA A 122 -4.83 4.28 9.68
N GLY A 123 -4.32 3.88 10.85
CA GLY A 123 -3.77 2.55 11.01
C GLY A 123 -3.93 2.06 12.44
N ILE A 124 -4.34 0.81 12.56
CA ILE A 124 -4.58 0.10 13.81
C ILE A 124 -3.49 -0.96 13.91
N THR A 125 -2.67 -0.87 14.96
CA THR A 125 -1.73 -1.95 15.27
C THR A 125 -2.46 -2.96 16.15
N GLY A 126 -2.78 -4.11 15.57
CA GLY A 126 -3.52 -5.16 16.27
C GLY A 126 -3.26 -6.51 15.64
N ASN A 127 -3.03 -7.50 16.49
CA ASN A 127 -3.01 -8.89 16.06
C ASN A 127 -4.41 -9.48 16.26
N LEU A 128 -5.11 -9.75 15.17
CA LEU A 128 -6.48 -10.30 15.21
C LEU A 128 -6.51 -11.81 15.49
N GLU A 129 -5.35 -12.47 15.54
CA GLU A 129 -5.23 -13.89 15.88
C GLU A 129 -5.12 -14.11 17.40
N THR A 130 -4.81 -13.06 18.15
CA THR A 130 -4.74 -13.09 19.62
C THR A 130 -5.95 -12.39 20.20
N ARG A 131 -6.64 -13.06 21.13
CA ARG A 131 -7.80 -12.53 21.85
C ARG A 131 -7.41 -11.56 22.95
#